data_AF-A0A968FSF1-F1
#
_entry.id   AF-A0A968FSF1-F1
#
_cell.length_a   1.000
_cell.length_b   1.000
_cell.length_c   1.000
_cell.angle_alpha   90.00
_cell.angle_beta   90.00
_cell.angle_gamma   90.00
#
_symmetry.space_group_name_H-M   'P 1'
#
loop_
_entity.id
_entity.type
_entity.pdbx_description
1 polymer ?
#
loop_
_entity_poly.entity_id
_entity_poly.type
_entity_poly.pdbx_seq_one_letter_code
_entity_poly.pdbx_strand_id
1 'polypeptide(L)'
;MRAPVDEFFSQYLEDFLAGNRAGRMIADALRDWGIGLMPLVDHCTLRTRDVDQRAREVLDFGFQYDETIGVLEFETWWAKVYRKPGYPSLFIDQAYSGERGKDSLIPAWVEAHGDQRFHHIALLVEDIE
;
A
#
# COMPACT_ATOMS: atom_id res chain seq x y z
N MET A 1 7.67 1.87 -23.85
CA MET A 1 7.82 2.66 -22.61
C MET A 1 6.82 2.07 -21.63
N ARG A 2 7.25 1.71 -20.40
CA ARG A 2 6.31 1.20 -19.38
C ARG A 2 5.38 2.34 -18.96
N ALA A 3 4.16 2.04 -18.54
CA ALA A 3 3.29 3.09 -18.03
C ALA A 3 3.85 3.60 -16.69
N PRO A 4 3.73 4.91 -16.35
CA PRO A 4 4.24 5.45 -15.08
C PRO A 4 3.74 4.69 -13.85
N VAL A 5 2.50 4.21 -13.89
CA VAL A 5 1.91 3.37 -12.84
C VAL A 5 2.61 2.01 -12.69
N ASP A 6 3.08 1.41 -13.79
CA ASP A 6 3.82 0.14 -13.74
C ASP A 6 5.19 0.36 -13.09
N GLU A 7 5.84 1.49 -13.38
CA GLU A 7 7.11 1.87 -12.77
C GLU A 7 6.94 2.14 -11.27
N PHE A 8 5.85 2.82 -10.88
CA PHE A 8 5.49 3.02 -9.48
C PHE A 8 5.38 1.69 -8.72
N PHE A 9 4.59 0.73 -9.22
CA PHE A 9 4.45 -0.56 -8.55
C PHE A 9 5.75 -1.38 -8.56
N SER A 10 6.49 -1.40 -9.67
CA SER A 10 7.77 -2.12 -9.76
C SER A 10 8.74 -1.61 -8.70
N GLN A 11 8.94 -0.29 -8.65
CA GLN A 11 9.88 0.33 -7.71
C GLN A 11 9.45 0.09 -6.26
N TYR A 12 8.19 0.35 -5.92
CA TYR A 12 7.73 0.22 -4.54
C TYR A 12 7.72 -1.24 -4.06
N LEU A 13 7.43 -2.20 -4.94
CA LEU A 13 7.55 -3.63 -4.61
C LEU A 13 9.00 -4.05 -4.44
N GLU A 14 9.90 -3.61 -5.33
CA GLU A 14 11.34 -3.89 -5.20
C GLU A 14 11.89 -3.37 -3.88
N ASP A 15 11.58 -2.12 -3.51
CA ASP A 15 11.99 -1.51 -2.24
C ASP A 15 11.40 -2.24 -1.03
N PHE A 16 10.12 -2.61 -1.09
CA PHE A 16 9.48 -3.41 -0.04
C PHE A 16 10.18 -4.77 0.16
N LEU A 17 10.46 -5.49 -0.94
CA LEU A 17 11.09 -6.81 -0.90
C LEU A 17 12.58 -6.76 -0.52
N ALA A 18 13.27 -5.65 -0.79
CA ALA A 18 14.63 -5.43 -0.33
C ALA A 18 14.69 -5.38 1.20
N GLY A 19 13.73 -4.70 1.84
CA GLY A 19 13.59 -4.60 3.29
C GLY A 19 12.88 -5.78 3.96
N ASN A 20 12.17 -6.64 3.21
CA ASN A 20 11.33 -7.70 3.75
C ASN A 20 11.73 -9.09 3.25
N ARG A 21 12.52 -9.81 4.06
CA ARG A 21 13.02 -11.17 3.71
C ARG A 21 11.88 -12.17 3.50
N ALA A 22 10.84 -12.14 4.34
CA ALA A 22 9.71 -13.07 4.23
C ALA A 22 8.92 -12.83 2.93
N GLY A 23 8.62 -11.58 2.62
CA GLY A 23 7.98 -11.18 1.36
C GLY A 23 8.82 -11.61 0.15
N ARG A 24 10.14 -11.44 0.22
CA ARG A 24 11.05 -11.87 -0.86
C ARG A 24 11.02 -13.38 -1.09
N MET A 25 10.97 -14.19 -0.03
CA MET A 25 10.87 -15.65 -0.18
C MET A 25 9.60 -16.06 -0.93
N ILE A 26 8.47 -15.40 -0.64
CA ILE A 26 7.20 -15.65 -1.35
C ILE A 26 7.30 -15.19 -2.81
N ALA A 27 7.81 -13.98 -3.05
CA ALA A 27 7.97 -13.43 -4.39
C ALA A 27 8.88 -14.28 -5.28
N ASP A 28 9.99 -14.79 -4.72
CA ASP A 28 10.91 -15.68 -5.42
C ASP A 28 10.22 -17.00 -5.79
N ALA A 29 9.48 -17.63 -4.85
CA ALA A 29 8.74 -18.86 -5.13
C ALA A 29 7.67 -18.68 -6.23
N LEU A 30 6.89 -17.59 -6.18
CA LEU A 30 5.90 -17.27 -7.20
C LEU A 30 6.52 -17.01 -8.58
N ARG A 31 7.71 -16.39 -8.60
CA ARG A 31 8.47 -16.18 -9.84
C ARG A 31 9.00 -17.49 -10.40
N ASP A 32 9.49 -18.39 -9.56
CA ASP A 32 9.99 -19.70 -9.96
C ASP A 32 8.86 -20.58 -10.56
N TRP A 33 7.61 -20.36 -10.15
CA TRP A 33 6.42 -20.96 -10.77
C TRP A 33 5.91 -20.22 -12.02
N GLY A 34 6.56 -19.14 -12.43
CA GLY A 34 6.18 -18.36 -13.62
C GLY A 34 4.95 -17.47 -13.43
N ILE A 35 4.49 -17.27 -12.19
CA ILE A 35 3.32 -16.44 -11.88
C ILE A 35 3.73 -14.98 -11.70
N GLY A 36 4.80 -14.76 -10.92
CA GLY A 36 5.16 -13.42 -10.45
C GLY A 36 4.19 -12.89 -9.39
N LEU A 37 4.47 -11.71 -8.84
CA LEU A 37 3.76 -11.19 -7.67
C LEU A 37 2.46 -10.46 -8.05
N MET A 38 2.53 -9.55 -9.03
CA MET A 38 1.44 -8.63 -9.39
C MET A 38 0.07 -9.28 -9.63
N PRO A 39 -0.04 -10.46 -10.28
CA PRO A 39 -1.34 -11.11 -10.48
C PRO A 39 -2.06 -11.52 -9.18
N LEU A 40 -1.33 -11.61 -8.07
CA LEU A 40 -1.85 -12.06 -6.79
C LEU A 40 -1.92 -10.94 -5.74
N VAL A 41 -1.39 -9.73 -6.01
CA VAL A 41 -1.48 -8.64 -5.05
C VAL A 41 -2.91 -8.12 -5.02
N ASP A 42 -3.59 -8.29 -3.88
CA ASP A 42 -4.93 -7.73 -3.63
C ASP A 42 -4.86 -6.21 -3.46
N HIS A 43 -4.04 -5.81 -2.49
CA HIS A 43 -3.84 -4.42 -2.13
C HIS A 43 -2.44 -4.16 -1.60
N CYS A 44 -2.04 -2.90 -1.72
CA CYS A 44 -0.85 -2.37 -1.06
C CYS A 44 -1.25 -1.22 -0.13
N THR A 45 -0.48 -1.05 0.94
CA THR A 45 -0.77 -0.05 1.96
C THR A 45 0.40 0.90 2.13
N LEU A 46 0.11 2.20 2.13
CA LEU A 46 1.03 3.30 2.43
C LEU A 46 0.67 3.91 3.77
N ARG A 47 1.67 4.42 4.49
CA ARG A 47 1.47 5.20 5.71
C ARG A 47 2.01 6.60 5.49
N THR A 48 1.28 7.63 5.91
CA THR A 48 1.68 9.03 5.73
C THR A 48 1.21 9.91 6.88
N ARG A 49 1.65 11.18 6.87
CA ARG A 49 1.13 12.25 7.74
C ARG A 49 0.01 13.06 7.10
N ASP A 50 -0.15 12.96 5.79
CA ASP A 50 -1.18 13.66 5.01
C ASP A 50 -1.65 12.79 3.84
N VAL A 51 -2.81 12.12 4.01
CA VAL A 51 -3.41 11.25 3.00
C VAL A 51 -3.70 12.01 1.72
N ASP A 52 -4.18 13.25 1.80
CA ASP A 52 -4.58 14.01 0.61
C ASP A 52 -3.37 14.47 -0.18
N GLN A 53 -2.28 14.83 0.48
CA GLN A 53 -1.00 15.09 -0.18
C GLN A 53 -0.45 13.81 -0.81
N ARG A 54 -0.43 12.70 -0.08
CA ARG A 54 0.14 11.43 -0.53
C ARG A 54 -0.66 10.82 -1.69
N ALA A 55 -1.97 11.04 -1.73
CA ALA A 55 -2.84 10.53 -2.78
C ALA A 55 -2.64 11.20 -4.14
N ARG A 56 -2.08 12.42 -4.20
CA ARG A 56 -1.94 13.18 -5.46
C ARG A 56 -1.25 12.39 -6.56
N GLU A 57 -0.16 11.72 -6.24
CA GLU A 57 0.60 10.92 -7.20
C GLU A 57 -0.22 9.75 -7.77
N VAL A 58 -1.00 9.06 -6.93
CA VAL A 58 -1.79 7.93 -7.41
C VAL A 58 -3.03 8.39 -8.17
N LEU A 59 -3.58 9.56 -7.83
CA LEU A 59 -4.63 10.22 -8.62
C LEU A 59 -4.11 10.59 -10.02
N ASP A 60 -2.87 11.07 -10.13
CA ASP A 60 -2.24 11.36 -11.43
C ASP A 60 -2.04 10.09 -12.29
N PHE A 61 -1.90 8.91 -11.66
CA PHE A 61 -1.92 7.61 -12.33
C PHE A 61 -3.32 7.12 -12.72
N GLY A 62 -4.36 7.89 -12.39
CA GLY A 62 -5.76 7.58 -12.68
C GLY A 62 -6.38 6.58 -11.72
N PHE A 63 -5.88 6.49 -10.48
CA PHE A 63 -6.66 5.91 -9.40
C PHE A 63 -7.81 6.85 -9.01
N GLN A 64 -8.87 6.27 -8.44
CA GLN A 64 -10.03 7.00 -7.94
C GLN A 64 -10.28 6.61 -6.50
N TYR A 65 -10.68 7.58 -5.69
CA TYR A 65 -11.13 7.31 -4.32
C TYR A 65 -12.37 6.41 -4.36
N ASP A 66 -12.38 5.37 -3.54
CA ASP A 66 -13.53 4.47 -3.42
C ASP A 66 -14.58 5.08 -2.48
N GLU A 67 -15.53 5.80 -3.06
CA GLU A 67 -16.66 6.37 -2.33
C GLU A 67 -17.62 5.31 -1.76
N THR A 68 -17.56 4.06 -2.25
CA THR A 68 -18.45 2.99 -1.78
C THR A 68 -18.06 2.53 -0.38
N ILE A 69 -16.76 2.36 -0.13
CA ILE A 69 -16.25 2.01 1.21
C ILE A 69 -16.07 3.25 2.08
N GLY A 70 -15.83 4.41 1.47
CA GLY A 70 -15.62 5.67 2.18
C GLY A 70 -14.31 5.70 2.97
N VAL A 71 -14.29 6.48 4.06
CA VAL A 71 -13.15 6.54 4.97
C VAL A 71 -13.27 5.38 5.95
N LEU A 72 -12.22 4.55 6.00
CA LEU A 72 -12.10 3.50 6.99
C LEU A 72 -11.59 4.12 8.30
N GLU A 73 -12.42 4.10 9.34
CA GLU A 73 -12.06 4.62 10.65
C GLU A 73 -11.67 3.51 11.62
N PHE A 74 -10.54 3.71 12.29
CA PHE A 74 -10.10 2.91 13.43
C PHE A 74 -9.99 3.81 14.67
N GLU A 75 -9.60 3.23 15.80
CA GLU A 75 -9.54 3.96 17.07
C GLU A 75 -8.57 5.16 16.98
N THR A 76 -7.35 4.91 16.50
CA THR A 76 -6.24 5.89 16.52
C THR A 76 -5.79 6.36 15.13
N TRP A 77 -6.36 5.80 14.07
CA TRP A 77 -6.00 6.12 12.68
C TRP A 77 -7.18 5.88 11.72
N TRP A 78 -7.00 6.31 10.49
CA TRP A 78 -7.98 6.15 9.41
C TRP A 78 -7.28 5.94 8.08
N ALA A 79 -8.02 5.45 7.08
CA ALA A 79 -7.52 5.27 5.73
C ALA A 79 -8.52 5.68 4.66
N LYS A 80 -8.00 6.11 3.52
CA LYS A 80 -8.74 6.19 2.25
C LYS A 80 -8.27 5.08 1.33
N VAL A 81 -9.21 4.49 0.60
CA VAL A 81 -8.95 3.44 -0.39
C VAL A 81 -9.04 4.05 -1.78
N TYR A 82 -8.06 3.75 -2.62
CA TYR A 82 -8.01 4.18 -4.01
C TYR A 82 -7.95 2.97 -4.93
N ARG A 83 -8.73 2.99 -6.01
CA ARG A 83 -8.82 1.88 -6.97
C ARG A 83 -8.55 2.33 -8.40
N LYS A 84 -7.94 1.42 -9.16
CA LYS A 84 -7.75 1.53 -10.61
C LYS A 84 -7.93 0.14 -11.21
N PRO A 85 -8.83 -0.05 -12.20
CA PRO A 85 -8.99 -1.35 -12.85
C PRO A 85 -7.68 -1.89 -13.41
N GLY A 86 -7.38 -3.16 -13.13
CA GLY A 86 -6.14 -3.83 -13.56
C GLY A 86 -4.95 -3.65 -12.62
N TYR A 87 -5.11 -2.95 -11.49
CA TYR A 87 -4.06 -2.74 -10.49
C TYR A 87 -4.57 -3.07 -9.08
N PRO A 88 -3.66 -3.40 -8.14
CA PRO A 88 -4.02 -3.58 -6.73
C PRO A 88 -4.69 -2.34 -6.14
N SER A 89 -5.59 -2.54 -5.17
CA SER A 89 -6.14 -1.41 -4.40
C SER A 89 -5.03 -0.74 -3.57
N LEU A 90 -5.12 0.57 -3.37
CA LEU A 90 -4.18 1.32 -2.54
C LEU A 90 -4.87 1.86 -1.30
N PHE A 91 -4.42 1.40 -0.14
CA PHE A 91 -4.81 1.93 1.16
C PHE A 91 -3.77 2.98 1.56
N ILE A 92 -4.24 4.16 1.95
CA ILE A 92 -3.37 5.22 2.44
C ILE A 92 -3.81 5.57 3.85
N ASP A 93 -3.00 5.16 4.82
CA ASP A 93 -3.28 5.26 6.24
C ASP A 93 -2.66 6.53 6.84
N GLN A 94 -3.38 7.16 7.76
CA GLN A 94 -2.90 8.29 8.55
C GLN A 94 -3.43 8.21 9.99
N ALA A 95 -2.60 8.58 10.95
CA ALA A 95 -3.02 8.76 12.33
C ALA A 95 -3.94 9.98 12.49
N TYR A 96 -4.91 9.91 13.42
CA TYR A 96 -5.62 11.12 13.81
C TYR A 96 -4.66 12.15 14.42
N SER A 97 -4.95 13.43 14.23
CA SER A 97 -4.24 14.50 14.94
C SER A 97 -4.64 14.57 16.41
N GLY A 98 -3.71 14.98 17.27
CA GLY A 98 -3.99 15.24 18.69
C GLY A 98 -4.23 13.96 19.49
N GLU A 99 -5.04 14.08 20.55
CA GLU A 99 -5.22 13.02 21.56
C GLU A 99 -5.73 11.70 20.98
N ARG A 100 -6.60 11.75 19.96
CA ARG A 100 -7.18 10.55 19.34
C ARG A 100 -6.12 9.66 18.69
N GLY A 101 -5.08 10.25 18.08
CA GLY A 101 -4.04 9.50 17.39
C GLY A 101 -2.73 9.34 18.17
N LYS A 102 -2.68 9.78 19.44
CA LYS A 102 -1.44 9.77 20.24
C LYS A 102 -0.81 8.38 20.37
N ASP A 103 -1.65 7.34 20.41
CA ASP A 103 -1.23 5.94 20.57
C ASP A 103 -1.05 5.23 19.21
N SER A 104 -1.23 5.95 18.09
CA SER A 104 -0.97 5.40 16.76
C SER A 104 0.52 5.21 16.53
N LEU A 105 0.91 4.05 16.02
CA LEU A 105 2.27 3.76 15.61
C LEU A 105 2.64 4.36 14.24
N ILE A 106 1.65 4.87 13.49
CA ILE A 106 1.86 5.39 12.13
C ILE A 106 2.88 6.53 12.10
N PRO A 107 2.82 7.58 12.95
CA PRO A 107 3.75 8.69 12.87
C PRO A 107 5.20 8.28 13.11
N ALA A 108 5.44 7.38 14.07
CA ALA A 108 6.76 6.84 14.37
C ALA A 108 7.29 5.95 13.24
N TRP A 109 6.42 5.13 12.63
CA TRP A 109 6.78 4.34 11.46
C TRP A 109 7.17 5.24 10.27
N VAL A 110 6.37 6.28 9.98
CA VAL A 110 6.66 7.25 8.90
C VAL A 110 7.95 8.01 9.18
N GLU A 111 8.27 8.33 10.44
CA GLU A 111 9.56 8.93 10.79
C GLU A 111 10.73 7.99 10.48
N ALA A 112 10.61 6.71 10.83
CA ALA A 112 11.68 5.73 10.66
C ALA A 112 11.86 5.28 9.20
N HIS A 113 10.79 5.28 8.41
CA HIS A 113 10.76 4.64 7.09
C HIS A 113 10.36 5.58 5.95
N GLY A 114 9.90 6.80 6.22
CA GLY A 114 9.29 7.67 5.21
C GLY A 114 7.91 7.17 4.75
N ASP A 115 7.29 7.91 3.82
CA ASP A 115 5.94 7.64 3.31
C ASP A 115 5.90 7.28 1.80
N GLN A 116 7.06 7.20 1.15
CA GLN A 116 7.22 6.80 -0.25
C GLN A 116 7.64 5.33 -0.39
N ARG A 117 6.96 4.43 0.33
CA ARG A 117 7.15 2.98 0.24
C ARG A 117 5.96 2.23 0.79
N PHE A 118 5.74 1.01 0.32
CA PHE A 118 4.71 0.15 0.90
C PHE A 118 5.06 -0.24 2.34
N HIS A 119 4.09 -0.07 3.24
CA HIS A 119 4.13 -0.61 4.59
C HIS A 119 3.89 -2.13 4.56
N HIS A 120 2.88 -2.57 3.82
CA HIS A 120 2.60 -3.98 3.58
C HIS A 120 1.93 -4.16 2.22
N ILE A 121 1.96 -5.41 1.76
CA ILE A 121 1.17 -5.91 0.62
C ILE A 121 0.36 -7.09 1.11
N ALA A 122 -0.83 -7.26 0.56
CA ALA A 122 -1.67 -8.44 0.78
C ALA A 122 -1.75 -9.24 -0.52
N LEU A 123 -1.69 -10.56 -0.39
CA LEU A 123 -1.86 -11.47 -1.52
C LEU A 123 -3.22 -12.14 -1.43
N LEU A 124 -3.91 -12.21 -2.57
CA LEU A 124 -5.09 -13.04 -2.75
C LEU A 124 -4.67 -14.52 -2.66
N VAL A 125 -5.28 -15.22 -1.71
CA VAL A 125 -5.15 -16.67 -1.53
C VAL A 125 -6.55 -17.28 -1.45
N GLU A 126 -6.66 -18.55 -1.82
CA GLU A 126 -7.92 -19.28 -1.72
C GLU A 126 -8.30 -19.55 -0.25
N ASP A 127 -7.30 -19.87 0.58
CA ASP A 127 -7.44 -20.13 2.01
C ASP A 127 -6.21 -19.58 2.76
N ILE A 128 -6.44 -18.96 3.91
CA ILE A 128 -5.40 -18.38 4.78
C ILE A 128 -5.30 -19.10 6.14
N GLU A 129 -6.15 -20.11 6.38
CA GLU A 129 -6.22 -20.91 7.61
C GLU A 129 -5.33 -22.16 7.57
#